data_AF-A0A7V9B6A5-F1
#
_entry.id   AF-A0A7V9B6A5-F1
#
_cell.length_a   1.000
_cell.length_b   1.000
_cell.length_c   1.000
_cell.angle_alpha   90.00
_cell.angle_beta   90.00
_cell.angle_gamma   90.00
#
_symmetry.space_group_name_H-M   'P 1'
#
loop_
_entity.id
_entity.type
_entity.pdbx_description
1 polymer ?
#
loop_
_entity_poly.entity_id
_entity_poly.type
_entity_poly.pdbx_seq_one_letter_code
_entity_poly.pdbx_strand_id
1 'polypeptide(L)' 'MLEISRIVASLGAVTATSGLVIYGIAVSYLEPNDFQSNIGIWLMVVGTIATIAGLVLYRQHFVEEP' A
#
# COMPACT_ATOMS: atom_id res chain seq x y z
N MET A 1 -6.39 -5.97 -19.26
CA MET A 1 -5.80 -6.32 -17.94
C MET A 1 -4.75 -5.32 -17.45
N LEU A 2 -4.01 -4.68 -18.36
CA LEU A 2 -2.98 -3.69 -18.01
C LEU A 2 -3.50 -2.51 -17.14
N GLU A 3 -4.67 -1.96 -17.46
CA GLU A 3 -5.28 -0.84 -16.72
C GLU A 3 -5.60 -1.20 -15.28
N ILE A 4 -6.21 -2.38 -15.06
CA ILE A 4 -6.56 -2.88 -13.72
C ILE A 4 -5.29 -3.07 -12.87
N SER A 5 -4.22 -3.59 -13.47
CA SER A 5 -2.94 -3.80 -12.76
C SER A 5 -2.32 -2.48 -12.29
N ARG A 6 -2.40 -1.43 -13.12
CA ARG A 6 -1.94 -0.07 -12.76
C ARG A 6 -2.80 0.55 -11.67
N ILE A 7 -4.11 0.36 -11.73
CA ILE A 7 -5.06 0.85 -10.71
C ILE A 7 -4.80 0.16 -9.36
N VAL A 8 -4.59 -1.16 -9.36
CA VAL A 8 -4.28 -1.90 -8.14
C VAL A 8 -2.93 -1.45 -7.56
N ALA A 9 -1.92 -1.27 -8.41
CA ALA A 9 -0.61 -0.81 -7.97
C ALA A 9 -0.66 0.60 -7.35
N SER A 10 -1.38 1.53 -7.99
CA SER A 10 -1.52 2.91 -7.51
C SER A 10 -2.37 2.98 -6.24
N LEU A 11 -3.47 2.24 -6.16
CA LEU A 11 -4.30 2.15 -4.95
C LEU A 11 -3.49 1.59 -3.78
N GLY A 12 -2.73 0.51 -3.99
CA GLY A 12 -1.86 -0.04 -2.95
C GLY A 12 -0.86 1.00 -2.43
N ALA A 13 -0.28 1.80 -3.34
CA ALA A 13 0.73 2.79 -2.98
C ALA A 13 0.12 3.95 -2.17
N VAL A 14 -1.09 4.39 -2.56
CA VAL A 14 -1.86 5.38 -1.81
C VAL A 14 -2.20 4.86 -0.42
N THR A 15 -2.73 3.64 -0.31
CA THR A 15 -3.06 3.02 0.98
C THR A 15 -1.84 2.87 1.88
N ALA A 16 -0.69 2.45 1.34
CA ALA A 16 0.54 2.33 2.10
C ALA A 16 1.03 3.69 2.62
N THR A 17 0.96 4.72 1.78
CA THR A 17 1.34 6.08 2.15
C THR A 17 0.42 6.64 3.24
N SER A 18 -0.89 6.43 3.12
CA SER A 18 -1.86 6.81 4.16
C SER A 18 -1.59 6.09 5.48
N GLY A 19 -1.26 4.80 5.44
CA GLY A 19 -0.86 4.02 6.62
C GLY A 19 0.38 4.60 7.30
N LEU A 20 1.37 5.01 6.52
CA LEU A 20 2.61 5.62 7.03
C LEU A 20 2.34 6.98 7.70
N VAL A 21 1.47 7.79 7.12
CA VAL A 21 1.06 9.08 7.72
C VAL A 21 0.32 8.83 9.04
N ILE A 22 -0.64 7.92 9.07
CA ILE A 22 -1.41 7.59 10.28
C ILE A 22 -0.49 7.05 11.38
N TYR A 23 0.44 6.15 11.03
CA TYR A 23 1.42 5.62 11.97
C TYR A 23 2.33 6.73 12.51
N GLY A 24 2.86 7.59 11.63
CA GLY A 24 3.70 8.73 12.03
C GLY A 24 2.99 9.69 12.98
N ILE A 25 1.71 9.97 12.71
CA ILE A 25 0.86 10.77 13.60
C ILE A 25 0.69 10.05 14.94
N ALA A 26 0.31 8.77 14.94
CA ALA A 26 0.06 8.00 16.15
C ALA A 26 1.28 7.93 17.09
N VAL A 27 2.49 7.82 16.52
CA VAL A 27 3.77 7.76 17.27
C VAL A 27 4.25 9.14 17.70
N SER A 28 3.82 10.22 17.05
CA SER A 28 4.22 11.59 17.40
C SER A 28 3.56 12.14 18.68
N TYR A 29 2.52 11.47 19.19
CA TYR A 29 1.88 11.85 20.45
C TYR A 29 2.66 11.36 21.67
N LEU A 30 2.65 12.17 22.74
CA LEU A 30 3.32 11.86 24.02
C LEU A 30 2.79 10.58 24.69
N GLU A 31 1.51 10.26 24.48
CA GLU A 31 0.91 8.97 24.80
C GLU A 31 0.49 8.31 23.48
N PRO A 32 1.25 7.32 22.98
CA PRO A 32 0.96 6.66 21.72
C PRO A 32 -0.41 5.98 21.78
N ASN A 33 -1.24 6.22 20.77
CA ASN A 33 -2.50 5.50 20.62
C ASN A 33 -2.23 4.17 19.90
N ASP A 34 -2.19 3.07 20.67
CA ASP A 34 -1.92 1.71 20.16
C ASP A 34 -2.85 1.29 19.03
N PHE A 35 -4.10 1.73 19.04
CA PHE A 35 -5.05 1.40 17.98
C PHE A 35 -4.70 2.09 16.65
N GLN A 36 -4.38 3.40 16.70
CA GLN A 36 -4.00 4.16 15.51
C GLN A 36 -2.64 3.70 14.97
N SER A 37 -1.69 3.40 15.85
CA SER A 37 -0.39 2.80 15.52
C SER A 37 -0.58 1.48 14.77
N ASN A 38 -1.35 0.55 15.33
CA ASN A 38 -1.59 -0.75 14.72
C ASN A 38 -2.32 -0.63 13.38
N ILE A 39 -3.33 0.23 13.27
CA ILE A 39 -4.01 0.49 11.98
C ILE A 39 -3.04 1.04 10.94
N GLY A 40 -2.19 2.00 11.32
CA GLY A 40 -1.18 2.55 10.42
C GLY A 40 -0.25 1.47 9.87
N ILE A 41 0.22 0.57 10.75
CA ILE A 41 1.05 -0.59 10.37
C ILE A 41 0.29 -1.51 9.40
N TRP A 42 -0.95 -1.88 9.72
CA TRP A 42 -1.75 -2.75 8.85
C TRP A 42 -1.97 -2.15 7.46
N LEU A 43 -2.29 -0.85 7.39
CA LEU A 43 -2.48 -0.14 6.13
C LEU A 43 -1.18 -0.07 5.31
N MET A 44 -0.03 0.14 5.96
CA MET A 44 1.28 0.07 5.30
C MET A 44 1.50 -1.32 4.69
N VAL A 45 1.37 -2.38 5.48
CA VAL A 45 1.64 -3.76 5.05
C VAL A 45 0.71 -4.18 3.91
N VAL A 46 -0.60 -4.01 4.08
CA VAL A 46 -1.59 -4.40 3.07
C VAL A 46 -1.43 -3.56 1.80
N GLY A 47 -1.21 -2.24 1.94
CA GLY A 47 -0.96 -1.35 0.82
C GLY A 47 0.28 -1.75 0.01
N THR A 48 1.40 -2.03 0.68
CA THR A 48 2.63 -2.49 0.02
C THR A 48 2.44 -3.82 -0.71
N ILE A 49 1.74 -4.79 -0.10
CA ILE A 49 1.44 -6.07 -0.75
C ILE A 49 0.59 -5.84 -2.01
N ALA A 50 -0.45 -5.00 -1.93
CA ALA A 50 -1.29 -4.66 -3.08
C ALA A 50 -0.50 -3.96 -4.19
N THR A 51 0.43 -3.06 -3.84
CA THR A 51 1.33 -2.43 -4.81
C THR A 51 2.18 -3.46 -5.53
N ILE A 52 2.83 -4.35 -4.79
CA ILE A 52 3.69 -5.40 -5.37
C ILE A 52 2.86 -6.33 -6.25
N ALA A 53 1.68 -6.76 -5.81
CA ALA A 53 0.79 -7.60 -6.60
C ALA A 53 0.40 -6.91 -7.92
N GLY A 54 0.01 -5.63 -7.88
CA GLY A 54 -0.30 -4.85 -9.08
C GLY A 54 0.89 -4.71 -10.04
N LEU A 55 2.10 -4.51 -9.52
CA LEU A 55 3.32 -4.45 -10.32
C LEU A 55 3.69 -5.80 -10.95
N VAL A 56 3.50 -6.90 -10.22
CA VAL A 56 3.75 -8.26 -10.74
C VAL A 56 2.78 -8.58 -11.89
N LEU A 57 1.49 -8.29 -11.71
CA LEU A 57 0.47 -8.46 -12.76
C LEU A 57 0.78 -7.60 -13.98
N TYR A 58 1.21 -6.34 -13.77
CA TYR A 58 1.61 -5.45 -14.86
C TYR A 58 2.81 -6.02 -15.65
N ARG A 59 3.81 -6.57 -14.95
CA ARG A 59 4.99 -7.18 -15.58
C ARG A 59 4.62 -8.42 -16.39
N GLN A 60 3.74 -9.27 -15.89
CA GLN A 60 3.34 -10.51 -16.58
C GLN A 60 2.66 -10.21 -17.92
N HIS A 61 1.82 -9.19 -18.00
CA HIS A 61 1.16 -8.82 -19.25
C HIS A 61 2.15 -8.35 -20.33
N PHE A 62 3.22 -7.64 -19.94
CA PHE A 62 4.29 -7.21 -20.86
C PHE A 62 5.16 -8.35 -21.39
N VAL A 63 5.12 -9.53 -20.76
CA VAL A 63 5.88 -10.72 -21.21
C VAL A 63 5.04 -11.57 -22.18
N GLU A 64 3.71 -11.48 -22.11
CA GLU A 64 2.79 -12.24 -22.96
C GLU A 64 2.49 -11.57 -24.33
N GLU A 65 2.65 -10.24 -24.42
CA GLU A 65 2.54 -9.50 -25.69
C GLU A 65 3.88 -8.83 -26.04
N PRO A 66 4.71 -9.43 -26.91
CA PRO A 66 5.84 -8.74 -27.55
C PRO A 66 5.40 -7.80 -28.67
#